data_AF-A0A4P5VI24-F1
#
_entry.id   AF-A0A4P5VI24-F1
#
_cell.length_a   1.000
_cell.length_b   1.000
_cell.length_c   1.000
_cell.angle_alpha   90.00
_cell.angle_beta   90.00
_cell.angle_gamma   90.00
#
_symmetry.space_group_name_H-M   'P 1'
#
loop_
_entity.id
_entity.type
_entity.pdbx_description
1 polymer ?
#
loop_
_entity_poly.entity_id
_entity_poly.type
_entity_poly.pdbx_seq_one_letter_code
_entity_poly.pdbx_strand_id
1 'polypeptide(L)'
;MTGLLTACAEEPLPQRRISADDCLSEVRMERLKEALERCDKVVAAYPNDPLPLNERYVLHTLAEDDKAACRDLAQALALAGRIPAGRLDPILRHDLQIRRTDCVTAGLGAGMAPSPALQQLPHKNR
;
A
#
# COMPACT_ATOMS: atom_id res chain seq x y z
N MET A 1 -54.28 19.39 -22.93
CA MET A 1 -53.15 19.99 -22.19
C MET A 1 -52.15 18.88 -21.92
N THR A 2 -51.16 18.74 -22.79
CA THR A 2 -50.15 17.66 -22.72
C THR A 2 -48.85 18.29 -22.29
N GLY A 3 -48.47 18.12 -21.02
CA GLY A 3 -47.19 18.57 -20.48
C GLY A 3 -46.13 17.48 -20.70
N LEU A 4 -45.12 17.79 -21.50
CA LEU A 4 -43.90 16.99 -21.61
C LEU A 4 -43.05 17.20 -20.37
N LEU A 5 -42.86 16.16 -19.57
CA LEU A 5 -41.84 16.11 -18.52
C LEU A 5 -40.55 15.57 -19.16
N THR A 6 -39.58 16.47 -19.38
CA THR A 6 -38.21 16.10 -19.72
C THR A 6 -37.53 15.48 -18.50
N ALA A 7 -37.19 14.20 -18.59
CA ALA A 7 -36.33 13.53 -17.63
C ALA A 7 -34.90 14.05 -17.76
N CYS A 8 -34.30 14.48 -16.66
CA CYS A 8 -32.87 14.78 -16.60
C CYS A 8 -32.10 13.47 -16.78
N ALA A 9 -31.34 13.34 -17.87
CA ALA A 9 -30.37 12.26 -18.01
C ALA A 9 -29.08 12.67 -17.27
N GLU A 10 -28.70 11.92 -16.25
CA GLU A 10 -27.42 12.08 -15.56
C GLU A 10 -26.31 11.49 -16.45
N GLU A 11 -25.28 12.29 -16.76
CA GLU A 11 -24.16 11.81 -17.55
C GLU A 11 -23.38 10.74 -16.76
N PRO A 12 -22.94 9.63 -17.40
CA PRO A 12 -22.17 8.60 -16.73
C PRO A 12 -20.91 9.20 -16.11
N LEU A 13 -20.69 8.94 -14.82
CA LEU A 13 -19.47 9.40 -14.15
C LEU A 13 -18.24 8.85 -14.89
N PRO A 14 -17.19 9.68 -15.06
CA PRO A 14 -15.96 9.23 -15.68
C PRO A 14 -15.39 8.04 -14.90
N GLN A 15 -14.89 7.04 -15.61
CA GLN A 15 -14.26 5.87 -14.99
C GLN A 15 -13.13 6.34 -14.07
N ARG A 16 -13.22 5.99 -12.77
CA ARG A 16 -12.21 6.35 -11.77
C ARG A 16 -10.86 5.78 -12.20
N ARG A 17 -9.84 6.64 -12.29
CA ARG A 17 -8.46 6.21 -12.54
C ARG A 17 -7.92 5.51 -11.30
N ILE A 18 -7.08 4.48 -11.49
CA ILE A 18 -6.43 3.77 -10.39
C ILE A 18 -5.54 4.75 -9.61
N SER A 19 -5.74 4.86 -8.30
CA SER A 19 -4.92 5.63 -7.36
C SER A 19 -3.95 4.71 -6.59
N ALA A 20 -2.88 5.28 -6.04
CA ALA A 20 -1.89 4.53 -5.26
C ALA A 20 -2.47 3.94 -3.96
N ASP A 21 -3.52 4.55 -3.40
CA ASP A 21 -4.25 4.13 -2.19
C ASP A 21 -5.43 3.16 -2.48
N ASP A 22 -5.60 2.71 -3.73
CA ASP A 22 -6.72 1.82 -4.10
C ASP A 22 -6.53 0.36 -3.62
N CYS A 23 -5.34 -0.02 -3.14
CA CYS A 23 -5.06 -1.38 -2.67
C CYS A 23 -5.99 -1.76 -1.52
N LEU A 24 -6.09 -0.89 -0.49
CA LEU A 24 -6.94 -1.13 0.68
C LEU A 24 -8.39 -0.63 0.53
N SER A 25 -8.78 -0.15 -0.65
CA SER A 25 -10.17 0.25 -0.91
C SER A 25 -11.13 -0.94 -0.88
N GLU A 26 -12.20 -0.87 -0.09
CA GLU A 26 -13.26 -1.91 -0.03
C GLU A 26 -12.78 -3.32 0.36
N VAL A 27 -11.75 -3.44 1.20
CA VAL A 27 -11.28 -4.74 1.70
C VAL A 27 -12.37 -5.41 2.55
N ARG A 28 -12.71 -6.66 2.20
CA ARG A 28 -13.60 -7.55 2.94
C ARG A 28 -12.94 -8.93 3.05
N MET A 29 -13.01 -9.56 4.22
CA MET A 29 -12.32 -10.83 4.47
C MET A 29 -12.80 -11.94 3.52
N GLU A 30 -14.09 -11.97 3.21
CA GLU A 30 -14.69 -12.97 2.30
C GLU A 30 -14.26 -12.77 0.85
N ARG A 31 -13.69 -11.60 0.52
CA ARG A 31 -13.22 -11.23 -0.83
C ARG A 31 -11.76 -10.82 -0.84
N LEU A 32 -10.97 -11.33 0.10
CA LEU A 32 -9.56 -10.97 0.23
C LEU A 32 -8.75 -11.26 -1.04
N LYS A 33 -9.09 -12.34 -1.77
CA LYS A 33 -8.49 -12.66 -3.06
C LYS A 33 -8.75 -11.56 -4.11
N GLU A 34 -9.98 -11.07 -4.23
CA GLU A 34 -10.32 -9.98 -5.15
C GLU A 34 -9.58 -8.68 -4.76
N ALA A 35 -9.43 -8.44 -3.45
CA ALA A 35 -8.66 -7.30 -2.95
C ALA A 35 -7.18 -7.39 -3.34
N LEU A 36 -6.57 -8.57 -3.22
CA LEU A 36 -5.20 -8.83 -3.68
C LEU A 36 -5.07 -8.62 -5.20
N GLU A 37 -5.97 -9.18 -6.00
CA GLU A 37 -5.96 -9.02 -7.46
C GLU A 37 -6.12 -7.55 -7.90
N ARG A 38 -6.93 -6.76 -7.18
CA ARG A 38 -7.01 -5.32 -7.40
C ARG A 38 -5.68 -4.65 -7.02
N CYS A 39 -5.13 -4.99 -5.87
CA CYS A 39 -3.89 -4.39 -5.39
C CYS A 39 -2.69 -4.71 -6.30
N ASP A 40 -2.64 -5.89 -6.92
CA ASP A 40 -1.64 -6.22 -7.93
C ASP A 40 -1.64 -5.24 -9.12
N LYS A 41 -2.82 -4.77 -9.54
CA LYS A 41 -2.95 -3.76 -10.60
C LYS A 41 -2.44 -2.39 -10.13
N VAL A 42 -2.66 -2.05 -8.86
CA VAL A 42 -2.15 -0.80 -8.27
C VAL A 42 -0.62 -0.84 -8.19
N VAL A 43 -0.04 -1.92 -7.67
CA VAL A 43 1.42 -2.11 -7.61
C VAL A 43 2.03 -2.02 -9.02
N ALA A 44 1.40 -2.60 -10.03
CA ALA A 44 1.85 -2.52 -11.42
C ALA A 44 1.76 -1.10 -12.00
N ALA A 45 0.74 -0.32 -11.63
CA ALA A 45 0.54 1.06 -12.09
C ALA A 45 1.51 2.06 -11.43
N TYR A 46 2.01 1.75 -10.23
CA TYR A 46 2.86 2.64 -9.43
C TYR A 46 4.20 1.97 -9.05
N PRO A 47 5.04 1.57 -10.03
CA PRO A 47 6.21 0.72 -9.80
C PRO A 47 7.35 1.37 -8.99
N ASN A 48 7.32 2.70 -8.83
CA ASN A 48 8.32 3.46 -8.07
C ASN A 48 7.77 4.03 -6.75
N ASP A 49 6.50 3.75 -6.43
CA ASP A 49 5.88 4.18 -5.19
C ASP A 49 5.96 3.04 -4.16
N PRO A 50 6.54 3.27 -2.96
CA PRO A 50 6.55 2.26 -1.92
C PRO A 50 5.16 2.01 -1.27
N LEU A 51 4.18 2.92 -1.41
CA LEU A 51 2.89 2.81 -0.73
C LEU A 51 2.09 1.57 -1.15
N PRO A 52 1.85 1.27 -2.44
CA PRO A 52 1.09 0.09 -2.83
C PRO A 52 1.68 -1.24 -2.35
N LEU A 53 3.01 -1.33 -2.26
CA LEU A 53 3.69 -2.51 -1.71
C LEU A 53 3.48 -2.63 -0.20
N ASN A 54 3.53 -1.51 0.53
CA ASN A 54 3.18 -1.48 1.96
C ASN A 54 1.71 -1.86 2.21
N GLU A 55 0.81 -1.48 1.31
CA GLU A 55 -0.60 -1.87 1.39
C GLU A 55 -0.81 -3.34 1.03
N ARG A 56 -0.14 -3.86 0.00
CA ARG A 56 -0.20 -5.28 -0.37
C ARG A 56 0.39 -6.19 0.71
N TYR A 57 1.39 -5.73 1.45
CA TYR A 57 1.87 -6.40 2.68
C TYR A 57 0.70 -6.71 3.62
N VAL A 58 -0.17 -5.74 3.89
CA VAL A 58 -1.31 -5.91 4.81
C VAL A 58 -2.24 -7.01 4.31
N LEU A 59 -2.55 -6.99 3.01
CA LEU A 59 -3.42 -7.99 2.40
C LEU A 59 -2.82 -9.41 2.44
N HIS A 60 -1.51 -9.53 2.23
CA HIS A 60 -0.82 -10.81 2.36
C HIS A 60 -0.77 -11.31 3.82
N THR A 61 -0.57 -10.42 4.80
CA THR A 61 -0.67 -10.78 6.22
C THR A 61 -2.08 -11.25 6.58
N LEU A 62 -3.13 -10.58 6.10
CA LEU A 62 -4.52 -11.02 6.28
C LEU A 62 -4.80 -12.38 5.62
N ALA A 63 -4.05 -12.72 4.57
CA ALA A 63 -4.14 -14.00 3.88
C ALA A 63 -3.22 -15.08 4.49
N GLU A 64 -2.56 -14.78 5.61
CA GLU A 64 -1.57 -15.65 6.27
C GLU A 64 -0.38 -16.04 5.34
N ASP A 65 -0.09 -15.22 4.32
CA ASP A 65 1.07 -15.38 3.43
C ASP A 65 2.20 -14.43 3.83
N ASP A 66 2.80 -14.71 4.99
CA ASP A 66 3.90 -13.92 5.55
C ASP A 66 5.10 -13.83 4.59
N LYS A 67 5.31 -14.85 3.77
CA LYS A 67 6.39 -14.85 2.77
C LYS A 67 6.14 -13.81 1.69
N ALA A 68 4.93 -13.73 1.15
CA ALA A 68 4.58 -12.70 0.18
C ALA A 68 4.58 -11.30 0.81
N ALA A 69 4.04 -11.16 2.02
CA ALA A 69 4.08 -9.91 2.76
C ALA A 69 5.52 -9.41 2.92
N CYS A 70 6.42 -10.23 3.45
CA CYS A 70 7.81 -9.83 3.63
C CYS A 70 8.57 -9.56 2.32
N ARG A 71 8.21 -10.21 1.20
CA ARG A 71 8.75 -9.85 -0.12
C ARG A 71 8.33 -8.44 -0.54
N ASP A 72 7.07 -8.09 -0.36
CA ASP A 72 6.58 -6.74 -0.66
C ASP A 72 7.24 -5.68 0.21
N LEU A 73 7.38 -5.96 1.51
CA LEU A 73 8.06 -5.05 2.41
C LEU A 73 9.52 -4.83 2.01
N ALA A 74 10.23 -5.87 1.58
CA ALA A 74 11.61 -5.75 1.13
C ALA A 74 11.72 -4.80 -0.07
N GLN A 75 10.81 -4.93 -1.02
CA GLN A 75 10.74 -4.07 -2.20
C GLN A 75 10.37 -2.62 -1.81
N ALA A 76 9.37 -2.45 -0.93
CA ALA A 76 8.95 -1.14 -0.44
C ALA A 76 10.10 -0.40 0.27
N LEU A 77 10.84 -1.09 1.13
CA LEU A 77 12.03 -0.54 1.81
C LEU A 77 13.12 -0.12 0.82
N ALA A 78 13.33 -0.89 -0.25
CA ALA A 78 14.30 -0.57 -1.29
C ALA A 78 13.89 0.69 -2.08
N LEU A 79 12.61 0.85 -2.43
CA LEU A 79 12.09 2.05 -3.07
C LEU A 79 12.16 3.27 -2.13
N ALA A 80 11.72 3.09 -0.89
CA ALA A 80 11.76 4.14 0.13
C ALA A 80 13.18 4.65 0.40
N GLY A 81 14.19 3.77 0.36
CA GLY A 81 15.60 4.16 0.50
C GLY A 81 16.15 5.04 -0.63
N ARG A 82 15.48 5.10 -1.79
CA ARG A 82 15.83 5.97 -2.91
C ARG A 82 15.15 7.35 -2.83
N ILE A 83 14.13 7.48 -1.99
CA ILE A 83 13.38 8.73 -1.81
C ILE A 83 14.15 9.62 -0.82
N PRO A 84 14.41 10.91 -1.15
CA PRO A 84 15.07 11.83 -0.24
C PRO A 84 14.39 11.91 1.13
N ALA A 85 15.21 12.02 2.18
CA ALA A 85 14.71 12.28 3.53
C ALA A 85 13.80 13.54 3.52
N GLY A 86 12.63 13.44 4.16
CA GLY A 86 11.62 14.51 4.16
C GLY A 86 10.62 14.50 2.99
N ARG A 87 10.83 13.68 1.95
CA ARG A 87 9.84 13.50 0.85
C ARG A 87 8.98 12.25 0.95
N LEU A 88 9.47 11.23 1.65
CA LEU A 88 8.67 10.05 1.97
C LEU A 88 7.74 10.39 3.14
N ASP A 89 6.46 10.08 2.97
CA ASP A 89 5.43 10.24 3.99
C ASP A 89 5.88 9.68 5.36
N PRO A 90 5.74 10.44 6.47
CA PRO A 90 6.20 10.01 7.78
C PRO A 90 5.48 8.78 8.32
N ILE A 91 4.20 8.59 8.00
CA ILE A 91 3.43 7.43 8.44
C ILE A 91 3.89 6.19 7.67
N LEU A 92 4.04 6.29 6.35
CA LEU A 92 4.59 5.22 5.53
C LEU A 92 6.00 4.83 6.00
N ARG A 93 6.85 5.80 6.34
CA ARG A 93 8.17 5.53 6.92
C ARG A 93 8.06 4.70 8.19
N HIS A 94 7.20 5.13 9.12
CA HIS A 94 6.99 4.45 10.39
C HIS A 94 6.48 3.02 10.20
N ASP A 95 5.46 2.83 9.37
CA ASP A 95 4.89 1.53 9.02
C ASP A 95 5.96 0.57 8.49
N LEU A 96 6.77 1.02 7.52
CA LEU A 96 7.84 0.20 6.95
C LEU A 96 8.87 -0.24 7.99
N GLN A 97 9.13 0.58 9.02
CA GLN A 97 10.06 0.22 10.10
C GLN A 97 9.45 -0.79 11.08
N ILE A 98 8.19 -0.61 11.46
CA ILE A 98 7.50 -1.54 12.36
C ILE A 98 7.42 -2.92 11.69
N ARG A 99 6.86 -2.98 10.48
CA ARG A 99 6.68 -4.24 9.72
C ARG A 99 8.00 -4.96 9.45
N ARG A 100 9.10 -4.20 9.33
CA ARG A 100 10.43 -4.80 9.13
C ARG A 100 10.85 -5.64 10.32
N THR A 101 10.53 -5.16 11.52
CA THR A 101 10.81 -5.90 12.75
C THR A 101 10.11 -7.26 12.70
N ASP A 102 8.84 -7.29 12.27
CA ASP A 102 8.05 -8.52 12.13
C ASP A 102 8.70 -9.53 11.16
N CYS A 103 9.15 -9.07 9.99
CA CYS A 103 9.82 -9.95 9.03
C CYS A 103 11.17 -10.48 9.52
N VAL A 104 11.93 -9.67 10.25
CA VAL A 104 13.22 -10.10 10.82
C VAL A 104 13.00 -11.12 11.94
N THR A 105 12.04 -10.90 12.83
CA THR A 105 11.73 -11.84 13.93
C THR A 105 11.18 -13.16 13.41
N ALA A 106 10.41 -13.14 12.32
CA ALA A 106 9.94 -14.34 11.62
C ALA A 106 11.04 -15.08 10.83
N GLY A 107 12.28 -14.55 10.77
CA GLY A 107 13.38 -15.14 9.99
C GLY A 107 13.24 -14.96 8.48
N LEU A 108 12.31 -14.12 8.01
CA LEU A 108 12.03 -13.83 6.60
C LEU A 108 12.72 -12.55 6.10
N GLY A 109 13.46 -11.85 6.96
CA GLY A 109 14.13 -10.58 6.67
C GLY A 109 15.46 -10.68 5.91
N ALA A 110 15.78 -11.82 5.27
CA ALA A 110 17.03 -12.00 4.55
C ALA A 110 17.12 -11.02 3.36
N GLY A 111 17.96 -9.98 3.49
CA GLY A 111 18.13 -8.92 2.49
C GLY A 111 17.55 -7.55 2.87
N MET A 112 16.78 -7.44 3.97
CA MET A 112 16.39 -6.14 4.53
C MET A 112 17.57 -5.54 5.31
N ALA A 113 18.51 -4.88 4.62
CA ALA A 113 19.60 -4.16 5.27
C ALA A 113 19.10 -2.89 6.01
N PRO A 114 19.65 -2.52 7.18
CA PRO A 114 19.28 -1.31 7.91
C PRO A 114 19.55 -0.08 7.04
N SER A 115 18.49 0.61 6.63
CA SER A 115 18.63 1.84 5.85
C SER A 115 18.69 3.02 6.81
N PRO A 116 19.80 3.78 6.89
CA PRO A 116 19.93 4.91 7.80
C PRO A 116 18.93 6.03 7.48
N ALA A 117 18.46 6.12 6.22
CA ALA A 117 17.41 7.04 5.79
C ALA A 117 16.05 6.75 6.46
N LEU A 118 15.77 5.51 6.86
CA LEU A 118 14.52 5.15 7.52
C LEU A 118 14.62 5.30 9.04
N GLN A 119 15.79 5.11 9.63
CA GLN A 119 16.03 5.13 11.08
C GLN A 119 15.83 6.50 11.78
N GLN A 120 15.62 7.58 11.02
CA GLN A 120 15.38 8.91 11.57
C GLN A 120 13.91 9.10 11.97
N LEU A 121 13.46 8.40 13.01
CA LEU A 121 12.27 8.83 13.76
C LEU A 121 12.76 9.78 14.86
N PRO A 122 12.18 10.98 15.02
CA PRO A 122 12.45 11.77 16.21
C PRO A 122 11.89 11.01 17.41
N HIS A 123 12.77 10.40 18.20
CA HIS A 123 12.44 9.95 19.54
C HIS A 123 12.01 11.16 20.37
N LYS A 124 10.72 11.48 20.38
CA LYS A 124 10.16 12.43 21.32
C LYS A 124 9.73 11.62 22.54
N ASN A 125 10.59 11.61 23.55
CA ASN A 125 10.29 11.09 24.89
C ASN A 125 8.92 11.62 25.34
N ARG A 126 8.02 10.70 25.66
CA ARG A 126 6.92 10.94 26.60
C ARG A 126 6.91 9.78 27.58
#